data_AF-H1V957-F1
#
_entry.id   AF-H1V957-F1
#
_cell.length_a   1.000
_cell.length_b   1.000
_cell.length_c   1.000
_cell.angle_alpha   90.00
_cell.angle_beta   90.00
_cell.angle_gamma   90.00
#
_symmetry.space_group_name_H-M   'P 1'
#
loop_
_entity.id
_entity.type
_entity.pdbx_description
1 polymer ?
#
loop_
_entity_poly.entity_id
_entity_poly.type
_entity_poly.pdbx_seq_one_letter_code
_entity_poly.pdbx_strand_id
1 'polypeptide(L)'
;MPPPPHQKPENVLKRAHELIGVNQVPAALTLLHEHITSKRSRNVPIASLEPVMLLLVELSVEQKKGKLAKDALYQYKNISQNTNVGTIELVLKKFIELAAEKVTAAQAKADEVQSSIEANTSTTNVDDLEASETPESILLATVSGEQSRDRTDRAIVTPWLKFLWEAYRTVLDILRNNARLEVLYQSTAMQAFDFCLKYTRKTEFRRLCELLRNHVQTAAKYSAQMHAINLSDPDTLQRHLETRSQQLNVAVELELWQEAFRSDRE
;
A
#
# COMPACT_ATOMS: atom_id res chain seq x y z
N MET A 1 -25.70 23.21 16.45
CA MET A 1 -24.33 23.40 16.98
C MET A 1 -23.56 24.30 16.04
N PRO A 2 -22.95 25.40 16.52
CA PRO A 2 -22.02 26.17 15.69
C PRO A 2 -20.84 25.27 15.28
N PRO A 3 -20.31 25.39 14.06
CA PRO A 3 -19.17 24.60 13.64
C PRO A 3 -17.99 24.88 14.59
N PRO A 4 -17.22 23.86 15.00
CA PRO A 4 -16.11 24.05 15.91
C PRO A 4 -15.13 25.10 15.37
N PRO A 5 -14.56 25.94 16.26
CA PRO A 5 -13.71 27.06 15.88
C PRO A 5 -12.50 26.60 15.06
N HIS A 6 -12.05 27.45 14.14
CA HIS A 6 -10.96 27.18 13.21
C HIS A 6 -9.67 26.81 13.97
N GLN A 7 -9.36 25.51 14.05
CA GLN A 7 -8.11 25.05 14.63
C GLN A 7 -7.00 25.19 13.58
N LYS A 8 -5.94 25.92 13.94
CA LYS A 8 -4.72 25.98 13.14
C LYS A 8 -4.13 24.56 13.01
N PRO A 9 -3.51 24.20 11.87
CA PRO A 9 -2.94 22.86 11.67
C PRO A 9 -1.95 22.45 12.77
N GLU A 10 -1.17 23.42 13.27
CA GLU A 10 -0.24 23.24 14.38
C GLU A 10 -0.95 22.80 15.68
N ASN A 11 -2.14 23.33 15.96
CA ASN A 11 -2.91 22.97 17.15
C ASN A 11 -3.51 21.57 17.00
N VAL A 12 -3.96 21.22 15.79
CA VAL A 12 -4.46 19.88 15.45
C VAL A 12 -3.33 18.86 15.63
N LEU A 13 -2.13 19.18 15.16
CA LEU A 13 -0.95 18.34 15.31
C LEU A 13 -0.56 18.15 16.78
N LYS A 14 -0.50 19.22 17.58
CA LYS A 14 -0.22 19.12 19.03
C LYS A 14 -1.25 18.23 19.73
N ARG A 15 -2.53 18.45 19.45
CA ARG A 15 -3.61 17.65 20.04
C ARG A 15 -3.57 16.18 19.61
N ALA A 16 -3.17 15.90 18.38
CA ALA A 16 -2.96 14.52 17.93
C ALA A 16 -1.82 13.85 18.72
N HIS A 17 -0.70 14.54 18.96
CA HIS A 17 0.39 14.01 19.78
C HIS A 17 -0.02 13.79 21.24
N GLU A 18 -0.79 14.70 21.83
CA GLU A 18 -1.36 14.52 23.17
C GLU A 18 -2.24 13.26 23.25
N LEU A 19 -3.10 13.05 22.25
CA LEU A 19 -3.95 11.85 22.17
C LEU A 19 -3.13 10.58 22.00
N ILE A 20 -2.03 10.61 21.23
CA ILE A 20 -1.09 9.49 21.12
C ILE A 20 -0.44 9.21 22.48
N GLY A 21 -0.04 10.25 23.23
CA GLY A 21 0.56 10.12 24.55
C GLY A 21 -0.37 9.47 25.60
N VAL A 22 -1.69 9.59 25.43
CA VAL A 22 -2.71 8.94 26.29
C VAL A 22 -3.19 7.60 25.68
N ASN A 23 -2.47 7.03 24.71
CA ASN A 23 -2.82 5.80 23.99
C ASN A 23 -4.18 5.84 23.25
N GLN A 24 -4.70 7.03 22.94
CA GLN A 24 -5.93 7.23 22.17
C GLN A 24 -5.63 7.42 20.66
N VAL A 25 -4.82 6.51 20.11
CA VAL A 25 -4.41 6.53 18.69
C VAL A 25 -5.60 6.55 17.71
N PRO A 26 -6.71 5.82 17.93
CA PRO A 26 -7.88 5.89 17.05
C PRO A 26 -8.54 7.27 17.01
N ALA A 27 -8.58 7.98 18.15
CA ALA A 27 -9.14 9.32 18.25
C ALA A 27 -8.24 10.35 17.58
N ALA A 28 -6.92 10.23 17.76
CA ALA A 28 -5.93 11.06 17.07
C ALA A 28 -6.07 10.95 15.54
N LEU A 29 -6.20 9.74 15.03
CA LEU A 29 -6.37 9.49 13.60
C LEU A 29 -7.67 10.08 13.03
N THR A 30 -8.79 9.95 13.74
CA THR A 30 -10.06 10.58 13.32
C THR A 30 -9.94 12.10 13.30
N LEU A 31 -9.31 12.70 14.31
CA LEU A 31 -9.09 14.14 14.39
C LEU A 31 -8.24 14.67 13.23
N LEU A 32 -7.14 13.99 12.88
CA LEU A 32 -6.32 14.35 11.73
C LEU A 32 -7.10 14.21 10.42
N HIS A 33 -7.87 13.12 10.27
CA HIS A 33 -8.66 12.85 9.08
C HIS A 33 -9.74 13.93 8.84
N GLU A 34 -10.49 14.28 9.88
CA GLU A 34 -11.50 15.33 9.80
C GLU A 34 -10.89 16.68 9.42
N HIS A 35 -9.68 16.98 9.91
CA HIS A 35 -9.00 18.21 9.55
C HIS A 35 -8.64 18.26 8.05
N ILE A 36 -8.06 17.18 7.51
CA ILE A 36 -7.63 17.13 6.10
C ILE A 36 -8.81 17.08 5.14
N THR A 37 -9.84 16.31 5.46
CA THR A 37 -11.05 16.18 4.63
C THR A 37 -12.00 17.37 4.71
N SER A 38 -11.83 18.27 5.68
CA SER A 38 -12.64 19.48 5.82
C SER A 38 -12.53 20.40 4.60
N LYS A 39 -13.64 21.00 4.16
CA LYS A 39 -13.62 22.01 3.07
C LYS A 39 -12.68 23.18 3.34
N ARG A 40 -12.39 23.48 4.61
CA ARG A 40 -11.51 24.58 5.03
C ARG A 40 -10.02 24.28 4.86
N SER A 41 -9.60 23.01 4.74
CA SER A 41 -8.20 22.64 4.56
C SER A 41 -7.62 23.14 3.24
N ARG A 42 -8.47 23.41 2.24
CA ARG A 42 -8.08 23.96 0.93
C ARG A 42 -7.41 25.32 1.00
N ASN A 43 -7.69 26.12 2.04
CA ASN A 43 -7.15 27.47 2.19
C ASN A 43 -5.95 27.52 3.14
N VAL A 44 -5.52 26.38 3.68
CA VAL A 44 -4.42 26.27 4.62
C VAL A 44 -3.08 26.19 3.86
N PRO A 45 -2.02 26.85 4.34
CA PRO A 45 -0.68 26.68 3.77
C PRO A 45 -0.22 25.21 3.80
N ILE A 46 0.24 24.70 2.66
CA ILE A 46 0.64 23.29 2.50
C ILE A 46 1.79 22.90 3.42
N ALA A 47 2.72 23.83 3.67
CA ALA A 47 3.84 23.61 4.57
C ALA A 47 3.38 23.25 6.00
N SER A 48 2.24 23.76 6.45
CA SER A 48 1.66 23.40 7.75
C SER A 48 0.81 22.13 7.71
N LEU A 49 0.33 21.72 6.52
CA LEU A 49 -0.51 20.54 6.33
C LEU A 49 0.31 19.27 6.10
N GLU A 50 1.52 19.40 5.56
CA GLU A 50 2.41 18.26 5.30
C GLU A 50 2.74 17.44 6.56
N PRO A 51 3.16 18.02 7.69
CA PRO A 51 3.42 17.24 8.91
C PRO A 51 2.17 16.55 9.47
N VAL A 52 1.00 17.19 9.32
CA VAL A 52 -0.31 16.61 9.71
C VAL A 52 -0.61 15.38 8.86
N MET A 53 -0.31 15.45 7.57
CA MET A 53 -0.54 14.36 6.63
C MET A 53 0.43 13.20 6.85
N LEU A 54 1.70 13.47 7.14
CA LEU A 54 2.70 12.45 7.48
C LEU A 54 2.27 11.66 8.72
N LEU A 55 1.88 12.35 9.79
CA LEU A 55 1.39 11.69 11.00
C LEU A 55 0.10 10.90 10.73
N LEU A 56 -0.82 11.43 9.92
CA LEU A 56 -2.04 10.70 9.55
C LEU A 56 -1.71 9.38 8.85
N VAL A 57 -0.76 9.41 7.92
CA VAL A 57 -0.32 8.24 7.16
C VAL A 57 0.31 7.20 8.08
N GLU A 58 1.20 7.61 8.98
CA GLU A 58 1.82 6.74 10.00
C GLU A 58 0.77 6.01 10.83
N LEU A 59 -0.16 6.76 11.43
CA LEU A 59 -1.22 6.18 12.25
C LEU A 59 -2.17 5.29 11.45
N SER A 60 -2.40 5.62 10.17
CA SER A 60 -3.29 4.84 9.31
C SER A 60 -2.71 3.49 8.93
N VAL A 61 -1.40 3.42 8.71
CA VAL A 61 -0.67 2.17 8.46
C VAL A 61 -0.64 1.33 9.73
N GLU A 62 -0.35 1.93 10.89
CA GLU A 62 -0.30 1.23 12.16
C GLU A 62 -1.64 0.58 12.55
N GLN A 63 -2.75 1.30 12.35
CA GLN A 63 -4.09 0.78 12.60
C GLN A 63 -4.68 -0.04 11.44
N LYS A 64 -3.93 -0.26 10.34
CA LYS A 64 -4.41 -0.92 9.11
C LYS A 64 -5.68 -0.28 8.51
N LYS A 65 -5.88 1.03 8.71
CA LYS A 65 -7.05 1.79 8.23
C LYS A 65 -6.85 2.33 6.81
N GLY A 66 -6.67 1.43 5.85
CA GLY A 66 -6.36 1.80 4.44
C GLY A 66 -7.43 2.65 3.75
N LYS A 67 -8.73 2.43 4.06
CA LYS A 67 -9.83 3.22 3.49
C LYS A 67 -9.76 4.70 3.90
N LEU A 68 -9.40 4.94 5.16
CA LEU A 68 -9.28 6.28 5.72
C LEU A 68 -8.05 7.00 5.16
N ALA A 69 -6.93 6.28 5.01
CA ALA A 69 -5.76 6.80 4.31
C ALA A 69 -6.09 7.19 2.86
N LYS A 70 -6.83 6.35 2.13
CA LYS A 70 -7.22 6.63 0.73
C LYS A 70 -8.00 7.94 0.59
N ASP A 71 -9.01 8.17 1.44
CA ASP A 71 -9.82 9.40 1.40
C ASP A 71 -8.96 10.64 1.72
N ALA A 72 -8.17 10.57 2.80
CA ALA A 72 -7.26 11.66 3.18
C ALA A 72 -6.22 11.98 2.08
N LEU A 73 -5.58 10.97 1.49
CA LEU A 73 -4.59 11.14 0.43
C LEU A 73 -5.22 11.73 -0.84
N TYR A 74 -6.43 11.32 -1.19
CA TYR A 74 -7.15 11.88 -2.33
C TYR A 74 -7.48 13.36 -2.11
N GLN A 75 -7.94 13.73 -0.91
CA GLN A 75 -8.19 15.13 -0.58
C GLN A 75 -6.90 15.95 -0.52
N TYR A 76 -5.85 15.42 0.08
CA TYR A 76 -4.54 16.08 0.15
C TYR A 76 -3.98 16.36 -1.25
N LYS A 77 -4.07 15.40 -2.18
CA LYS A 77 -3.71 15.58 -3.58
C LYS A 77 -4.46 16.76 -4.20
N ASN A 78 -5.78 16.84 -4.02
CA ASN A 78 -6.58 17.92 -4.60
C ASN A 78 -6.22 19.32 -4.06
N ILE A 79 -5.77 19.41 -2.81
CA ILE A 79 -5.35 20.67 -2.17
C ILE A 79 -3.98 21.13 -2.70
N SER A 80 -3.05 20.19 -2.91
CA SER A 80 -1.64 20.46 -3.20
C SER A 80 -1.29 20.44 -4.70
N GLN A 81 -2.13 19.84 -5.55
CA GLN A 81 -1.82 19.63 -6.98
C GLN A 81 -1.57 20.92 -7.77
N ASN A 82 -2.17 22.05 -7.39
CA ASN A 82 -1.99 23.33 -8.10
C ASN A 82 -0.82 24.17 -7.59
N THR A 83 -0.19 23.76 -6.50
CA THR A 83 0.68 24.61 -5.68
C THR A 83 2.03 23.93 -5.44
N ASN A 84 2.05 22.76 -4.82
CA ASN A 84 3.27 21.99 -4.61
C ASN A 84 3.02 20.49 -4.80
N VAL A 85 3.43 19.97 -5.95
CA VAL A 85 3.31 18.53 -6.27
C VAL A 85 4.35 17.69 -5.53
N GLY A 86 5.49 18.26 -5.13
CA GLY A 86 6.54 17.54 -4.41
C GLY A 86 6.08 17.00 -3.05
N THR A 87 5.17 17.70 -2.37
CA THR A 87 4.63 17.21 -1.08
C THR A 87 3.72 15.99 -1.26
N ILE A 88 3.01 15.90 -2.41
CA ILE A 88 2.23 14.72 -2.79
C ILE A 88 3.15 13.52 -2.92
N GLU A 89 4.28 13.70 -3.62
CA GLU A 89 5.24 12.63 -3.80
C GLU A 89 5.83 12.15 -2.47
N LEU A 90 6.23 13.09 -1.62
CA LEU A 90 6.81 12.79 -0.31
C LEU A 90 5.85 11.97 0.56
N VAL A 91 4.59 12.40 0.66
CA VAL A 91 3.58 11.73 1.47
C VAL A 91 3.24 10.34 0.90
N LEU A 92 3.09 10.20 -0.41
CA LEU A 92 2.76 8.90 -1.03
C LEU A 92 3.93 7.91 -0.95
N LYS A 93 5.17 8.37 -1.12
CA LYS A 93 6.37 7.55 -0.90
C LYS A 93 6.43 7.07 0.54
N LYS A 94 6.19 7.97 1.51
CA LYS A 94 6.20 7.60 2.94
C LYS A 94 5.11 6.58 3.27
N PHE A 95 3.92 6.70 2.67
CA PHE A 95 2.84 5.73 2.86
C PHE A 95 3.22 4.31 2.41
N ILE A 96 3.84 4.19 1.22
CA ILE A 96 4.30 2.88 0.70
C ILE A 96 5.45 2.34 1.56
N GLU A 97 6.43 3.20 1.90
CA GLU A 97 7.59 2.82 2.72
C GLU A 97 7.14 2.24 4.07
N LEU A 98 6.27 2.93 4.79
CA LEU A 98 5.72 2.46 6.08
C LEU A 98 4.94 1.15 5.93
N ALA A 99 4.16 0.99 4.86
CA ALA A 99 3.45 -0.25 4.60
C ALA A 99 4.41 -1.42 4.31
N ALA A 100 5.50 -1.16 3.59
CA ALA A 100 6.54 -2.15 3.30
C ALA A 100 7.33 -2.52 4.56
N GLU A 101 7.69 -1.54 5.39
CA GLU A 101 8.31 -1.77 6.70
C GLU A 101 7.45 -2.69 7.58
N LYS A 102 6.13 -2.47 7.63
CA LYS A 102 5.23 -3.36 8.38
C LYS A 102 5.17 -4.78 7.82
N VAL A 103 5.33 -4.98 6.51
CA VAL A 103 5.48 -6.32 5.92
C VAL A 103 6.78 -6.95 6.40
N THR A 104 7.91 -6.25 6.33
CA THR A 104 9.20 -6.80 6.79
C THR A 104 9.19 -7.14 8.28
N ALA A 105 8.59 -6.28 9.12
CA ALA A 105 8.43 -6.55 10.54
C ALA A 105 7.48 -7.74 10.81
N ALA A 106 6.46 -7.94 9.97
CA ALA A 106 5.57 -9.08 10.08
C ALA A 106 6.26 -10.39 9.67
N GLN A 107 7.14 -10.36 8.67
CA GLN A 107 7.97 -11.51 8.28
C GLN A 107 8.90 -11.91 9.41
N ALA A 108 9.65 -10.95 9.98
CA ALA A 108 10.55 -11.22 11.11
C ALA A 108 9.80 -11.85 12.30
N LYS A 109 8.59 -11.36 12.61
CA LYS A 109 7.74 -11.95 13.66
C LYS A 109 7.25 -13.35 13.31
N ALA A 110 6.93 -13.61 12.05
CA ALA A 110 6.53 -14.95 11.62
C ALA A 110 7.70 -15.94 11.74
N ASP A 111 8.91 -15.52 11.38
CA ASP A 111 10.14 -16.31 11.51
C ASP A 111 10.47 -16.60 12.99
N GLU A 112 10.33 -15.60 13.88
CA GLU A 112 10.50 -15.78 15.33
C GLU A 112 9.50 -16.79 15.90
N VAL A 113 8.21 -16.66 15.55
CA VAL A 113 7.16 -17.59 15.98
C VAL A 113 7.46 -19.00 15.47
N GLN A 114 7.86 -19.13 14.20
CA GLN A 114 8.22 -20.41 13.60
C GLN A 114 9.42 -21.05 14.31
N SER A 115 10.47 -20.28 14.60
CA SER A 115 11.63 -20.76 15.34
C SER A 115 11.29 -21.24 16.75
N SER A 116 10.34 -20.58 17.44
CA SER A 116 9.88 -21.03 18.76
C SER A 116 9.06 -22.32 18.69
N ILE A 117 8.27 -22.51 17.62
CA ILE A 117 7.52 -23.76 17.39
C ILE A 117 8.49 -24.91 17.11
N GLU A 118 9.51 -24.68 16.30
CA GLU A 118 10.57 -25.66 15.99
C GLU A 118 11.45 -25.96 17.21
N ALA A 119 11.79 -24.97 18.03
CA ALA A 119 12.52 -25.14 19.29
C ALA A 119 11.72 -25.99 20.29
N ASN A 120 10.42 -25.71 20.46
CA ASN A 120 9.56 -26.52 21.32
C ASN A 120 9.43 -27.96 20.82
N THR A 121 9.34 -28.15 19.49
CA THR A 121 9.28 -29.48 18.85
C THR A 121 10.60 -30.24 18.99
N SER A 122 11.74 -29.53 18.91
CA SER A 122 13.07 -30.14 19.10
C SER A 122 13.38 -30.42 20.57
N THR A 123 12.89 -29.63 21.54
CA THR A 123 12.99 -29.99 22.97
C THR A 123 12.09 -31.16 23.37
N THR A 124 10.98 -31.41 22.67
CA THR A 124 10.15 -32.61 22.88
C THR A 124 10.72 -33.84 22.15
N ASN A 125 11.48 -33.66 21.07
CA ASN A 125 12.07 -34.77 20.30
C ASN A 125 13.31 -35.42 20.94
N VAL A 126 13.88 -34.84 22.00
CA VAL A 126 15.02 -35.47 22.72
C VAL A 126 14.56 -36.26 23.96
N ASP A 127 13.28 -36.19 24.35
CA ASP A 127 12.81 -36.86 25.58
C ASP A 127 11.61 -37.80 25.41
N ASP A 128 11.04 -37.96 24.21
CA ASP A 128 10.00 -38.99 24.01
C ASP A 128 9.84 -39.43 22.54
N LEU A 129 10.23 -40.68 22.25
CA LEU A 129 9.98 -41.37 20.98
C LEU A 129 8.50 -41.81 20.84
N GLU A 130 7.63 -41.53 21.82
CA GLU A 130 6.19 -41.77 21.79
C GLU A 130 5.32 -40.52 22.05
N ALA A 131 5.84 -39.29 21.88
CA ALA A 131 5.00 -38.09 21.87
C ALA A 131 4.18 -38.04 20.58
N SER A 132 3.08 -38.80 20.59
CA SER A 132 2.04 -38.90 19.57
C SER A 132 1.79 -37.56 18.90
N GLU A 133 1.92 -37.55 17.57
CA GLU A 133 1.30 -36.54 16.73
C GLU A 133 -0.13 -36.30 17.27
N THR A 134 -0.40 -35.09 17.78
CA THR A 134 -1.70 -34.84 18.38
C THR A 134 -2.76 -35.04 17.29
N PRO A 135 -3.90 -35.70 17.60
CA PRO A 135 -4.91 -36.01 16.59
C PRO A 135 -5.41 -34.77 15.85
N GLU A 136 -5.38 -33.59 16.47
CA GLU A 136 -5.64 -32.30 15.81
C GLU A 136 -4.57 -31.93 14.75
N SER A 137 -3.29 -32.17 15.02
CA SER A 137 -2.20 -31.95 14.06
C SER A 137 -2.28 -32.92 12.88
N ILE A 138 -2.52 -34.21 13.15
CA ILE A 138 -2.70 -35.24 12.10
C ILE A 138 -3.93 -34.92 11.26
N LEU A 139 -5.07 -34.57 11.87
CA LEU A 139 -6.30 -34.21 11.15
C LEU A 139 -6.10 -32.96 10.30
N LEU A 140 -5.44 -31.92 10.82
CA LEU A 140 -5.20 -30.71 10.05
C LEU A 140 -4.17 -30.93 8.92
N ALA A 141 -3.15 -31.78 9.13
CA ALA A 141 -2.19 -32.17 8.10
C ALA A 141 -2.83 -33.02 7.00
N THR A 142 -3.69 -33.97 7.35
CA THR A 142 -4.38 -34.86 6.40
C THR A 142 -5.51 -34.18 5.63
N VAL A 143 -6.18 -33.19 6.23
CA VAL A 143 -7.30 -32.47 5.57
C VAL A 143 -6.81 -31.30 4.71
N SER A 144 -5.71 -30.64 5.08
CA SER A 144 -5.27 -29.41 4.40
C SER A 144 -3.93 -29.50 3.67
N GLY A 145 -3.07 -30.48 3.96
CA GLY A 145 -1.73 -30.57 3.36
C GLY A 145 -0.78 -29.39 3.64
N GLU A 146 -1.24 -28.34 4.35
CA GLU A 146 -0.48 -27.11 4.65
C GLU A 146 0.42 -27.31 5.89
N GLN A 147 1.71 -26.95 5.76
CA GLN A 147 2.71 -27.01 6.83
C GLN A 147 2.43 -25.94 7.91
N SER A 148 2.99 -26.11 9.12
CA SER A 148 2.86 -25.13 10.22
C SER A 148 3.31 -23.72 9.82
N ARG A 149 4.38 -23.63 9.01
CA ARG A 149 4.91 -22.38 8.47
C ARG A 149 3.91 -21.62 7.60
N ASP A 150 3.21 -22.32 6.70
CA ASP A 150 2.20 -21.71 5.81
C ASP A 150 1.04 -21.09 6.60
N ARG A 151 0.68 -21.68 7.75
CA ARG A 151 -0.37 -21.15 8.63
C ARG A 151 0.08 -19.88 9.35
N THR A 152 1.31 -19.86 9.86
CA THR A 152 1.91 -18.68 10.50
C THR A 152 2.00 -17.51 9.51
N ASP A 153 2.47 -17.78 8.29
CA ASP A 153 2.54 -16.77 7.22
C ASP A 153 1.16 -16.27 6.79
N ARG A 154 0.17 -17.16 6.74
CA ARG A 154 -1.21 -16.79 6.43
C ARG A 154 -1.86 -15.95 7.53
N ALA A 155 -1.53 -16.19 8.79
CA ALA A 155 -2.08 -15.45 9.93
C ALA A 155 -1.40 -14.09 10.12
N ILE A 156 -0.07 -14.02 10.00
CA ILE A 156 0.72 -12.84 10.39
C ILE A 156 1.10 -12.00 9.17
N VAL A 157 1.70 -12.61 8.15
CA VAL A 157 2.30 -11.90 7.00
C VAL A 157 1.26 -11.53 5.95
N THR A 158 0.36 -12.45 5.61
CA THR A 158 -0.62 -12.26 4.53
C THR A 158 -1.52 -11.03 4.71
N PRO A 159 -2.03 -10.67 5.90
CA PRO A 159 -2.78 -9.44 6.09
C PRO A 159 -1.99 -8.18 5.72
N TRP A 160 -0.69 -8.15 6.00
CA TRP A 160 0.18 -7.03 5.66
C TRP A 160 0.53 -7.00 4.17
N LEU A 161 0.72 -8.16 3.53
CA LEU A 161 0.87 -8.24 2.07
C LEU A 161 -0.37 -7.72 1.34
N LYS A 162 -1.57 -8.08 1.81
CA LYS A 162 -2.84 -7.54 1.29
C LYS A 162 -2.94 -6.03 1.49
N PHE A 163 -2.53 -5.54 2.66
CA PHE A 163 -2.51 -4.10 2.94
C PHE A 163 -1.54 -3.34 2.04
N LEU A 164 -0.31 -3.85 1.85
CA LEU A 164 0.70 -3.28 0.97
C LEU A 164 0.23 -3.26 -0.49
N TRP A 165 -0.39 -4.34 -0.96
CA TRP A 165 -1.03 -4.37 -2.29
C TRP A 165 -2.08 -3.28 -2.44
N GLU A 166 -3.00 -3.14 -1.47
CA GLU A 166 -4.03 -2.08 -1.51
C GLU A 166 -3.42 -0.67 -1.39
N ALA A 167 -2.26 -0.53 -0.72
CA ALA A 167 -1.50 0.71 -0.69
C ALA A 167 -0.97 1.07 -2.09
N TYR A 168 -0.28 0.15 -2.78
CA TYR A 168 0.16 0.35 -4.17
C TYR A 168 -0.99 0.72 -5.09
N ARG A 169 -2.10 -0.05 -5.03
CA ARG A 169 -3.31 0.24 -5.81
C ARG A 169 -3.85 1.64 -5.53
N THR A 170 -3.93 2.03 -4.26
CA THR A 170 -4.42 3.35 -3.85
C THR A 170 -3.54 4.47 -4.38
N VAL A 171 -2.21 4.32 -4.29
CA VAL A 171 -1.27 5.31 -4.80
C VAL A 171 -1.39 5.42 -6.32
N LEU A 172 -1.43 4.30 -7.07
CA LEU A 172 -1.64 4.32 -8.52
C LEU A 172 -2.97 4.98 -8.92
N ASP A 173 -4.06 4.70 -8.20
CA ASP A 173 -5.37 5.34 -8.40
C ASP A 173 -5.31 6.87 -8.20
N ILE A 174 -4.53 7.34 -7.22
CA ILE A 174 -4.39 8.78 -6.90
C ILE A 174 -3.55 9.49 -7.95
N LEU A 175 -2.46 8.86 -8.39
CA LEU A 175 -1.47 9.41 -9.32
C LEU A 175 -1.94 9.40 -10.80
N ARG A 176 -2.95 8.60 -11.15
CA ARG A 176 -3.40 8.43 -12.54
C ARG A 176 -3.76 9.75 -13.24
N ASN A 177 -3.54 9.78 -14.56
CA ASN A 177 -3.87 10.89 -15.46
C ASN A 177 -3.42 12.27 -14.95
N ASN A 178 -2.17 12.35 -14.47
CA ASN A 178 -1.54 13.61 -14.09
C ASN A 178 -0.11 13.67 -14.63
N ALA A 179 0.13 14.55 -15.61
CA ALA A 179 1.42 14.69 -16.28
C ALA A 179 2.58 14.99 -15.31
N ARG A 180 2.31 15.76 -14.24
CA ARG A 180 3.33 16.16 -13.25
C ARG A 180 3.74 15.04 -12.30
N LEU A 181 3.03 13.92 -12.30
CA LEU A 181 3.20 12.80 -11.39
C LEU A 181 3.51 11.48 -12.13
N GLU A 182 3.73 11.53 -13.45
CA GLU A 182 3.99 10.34 -14.28
C GLU A 182 5.21 9.55 -13.80
N VAL A 183 6.29 10.24 -13.43
CA VAL A 183 7.53 9.60 -12.96
C VAL A 183 7.27 8.80 -11.69
N LEU A 184 6.54 9.38 -10.73
CA LEU A 184 6.18 8.67 -9.51
C LEU A 184 5.19 7.53 -9.78
N TYR A 185 4.25 7.72 -10.71
CA TYR A 185 3.31 6.68 -11.13
C TYR A 185 4.06 5.46 -11.70
N GLN A 186 5.00 5.69 -12.63
CA GLN A 186 5.83 4.65 -13.22
C GLN A 186 6.67 3.94 -12.16
N SER A 187 7.39 4.69 -11.31
CA SER A 187 8.20 4.10 -10.23
C SER A 187 7.35 3.26 -9.27
N THR A 188 6.14 3.71 -8.94
CA THR A 188 5.20 2.95 -8.10
C THR A 188 4.71 1.68 -8.80
N ALA A 189 4.45 1.73 -10.11
CA ALA A 189 4.05 0.56 -10.90
C ALA A 189 5.17 -0.48 -10.95
N MET A 190 6.43 -0.05 -11.14
CA MET A 190 7.61 -0.93 -11.09
C MET A 190 7.73 -1.62 -9.72
N GLN A 191 7.64 -0.86 -8.62
CA GLN A 191 7.66 -1.42 -7.26
C GLN A 191 6.51 -2.41 -7.02
N ALA A 192 5.32 -2.16 -7.59
CA ALA A 192 4.19 -3.08 -7.48
C ALA A 192 4.41 -4.38 -8.27
N PHE A 193 5.08 -4.33 -9.43
CA PHE A 193 5.51 -5.53 -10.15
C PHE A 193 6.54 -6.33 -9.35
N ASP A 194 7.55 -5.66 -8.80
CA ASP A 194 8.57 -6.30 -7.96
C ASP A 194 7.95 -6.94 -6.71
N PHE A 195 6.96 -6.28 -6.11
CA PHE A 195 6.15 -6.85 -5.03
C PHE A 195 5.43 -8.13 -5.47
N CYS A 196 4.76 -8.11 -6.63
CA CYS A 196 4.04 -9.26 -7.15
C CYS A 196 4.99 -10.43 -7.44
N LEU A 197 6.18 -10.15 -7.96
CA LEU A 197 7.21 -11.12 -8.23
C LEU A 197 7.78 -11.71 -6.93
N LYS A 198 8.28 -10.85 -6.03
CA LYS A 198 8.93 -11.23 -4.77
C LYS A 198 8.06 -12.13 -3.89
N TYR A 199 6.76 -11.88 -3.85
CA TYR A 199 5.81 -12.62 -3.02
C TYR A 199 4.90 -13.57 -3.83
N THR A 200 5.26 -13.85 -5.09
CA THR A 200 4.56 -14.76 -6.01
C THR A 200 3.04 -14.53 -6.09
N ARG A 201 2.62 -13.26 -6.04
CA ARG A 201 1.21 -12.82 -5.99
C ARG A 201 0.58 -12.77 -7.38
N LYS A 202 0.38 -13.94 -7.99
CA LYS A 202 -0.18 -14.08 -9.35
C LYS A 202 -1.56 -13.42 -9.50
N THR A 203 -2.41 -13.45 -8.46
CA THR A 203 -3.75 -12.84 -8.50
C THR A 203 -3.71 -11.31 -8.55
N GLU A 204 -2.86 -10.71 -7.72
CA GLU A 204 -2.66 -9.27 -7.65
C GLU A 204 -1.99 -8.75 -8.92
N PHE A 205 -1.04 -9.51 -9.47
CA PHE A 205 -0.40 -9.17 -10.75
C PHE A 205 -1.43 -9.01 -11.88
N ARG A 206 -2.35 -9.99 -12.06
CA ARG A 206 -3.41 -9.87 -13.08
C ARG A 206 -4.30 -8.64 -12.86
N ARG A 207 -4.61 -8.33 -11.60
CA ARG A 207 -5.38 -7.13 -11.24
C ARG A 207 -4.61 -5.85 -11.52
N LEU A 208 -3.29 -5.85 -11.34
CA LEU A 208 -2.41 -4.73 -11.66
C LEU A 208 -2.40 -4.46 -13.16
N CYS A 209 -2.19 -5.48 -13.99
CA CYS A 209 -2.20 -5.35 -15.45
C CYS A 209 -3.52 -4.73 -15.96
N GLU A 210 -4.65 -5.25 -15.47
CA GLU A 210 -5.97 -4.72 -15.83
C GLU A 210 -6.17 -3.28 -15.33
N LEU A 211 -5.69 -2.95 -14.13
CA LEU A 211 -5.75 -1.58 -13.60
C LEU A 211 -4.93 -0.61 -14.48
N LEU A 212 -3.70 -0.98 -14.85
CA LEU A 212 -2.84 -0.15 -15.69
C LEU A 212 -3.44 0.06 -17.09
N ARG A 213 -4.01 -0.99 -17.69
CA ARG A 213 -4.76 -0.90 -18.95
C ARG A 213 -5.91 0.09 -18.86
N ASN A 214 -6.73 -0.03 -17.82
CA ASN A 214 -7.86 0.88 -17.58
C ASN A 214 -7.39 2.33 -17.40
N HIS A 215 -6.25 2.55 -16.74
CA HIS A 215 -5.67 3.89 -16.58
C HIS A 215 -5.25 4.51 -17.92
N VAL A 216 -4.57 3.75 -18.79
CA VAL A 216 -4.17 4.23 -20.13
C VAL A 216 -5.40 4.55 -20.99
N GLN A 217 -6.41 3.65 -21.01
CA GLN A 217 -7.66 3.90 -21.73
C GLN A 217 -8.41 5.14 -21.21
N THR A 218 -8.36 5.37 -19.90
CA THR A 218 -8.97 6.55 -19.27
C THR A 218 -8.20 7.82 -19.62
N ALA A 219 -6.87 7.78 -19.63
CA ALA A 219 -6.03 8.92 -20.02
C ALA A 219 -6.33 9.37 -21.46
N ALA A 220 -6.48 8.42 -22.39
CA ALA A 220 -6.85 8.72 -23.77
C ALA A 220 -8.22 9.43 -23.89
N LYS A 221 -9.20 9.06 -23.05
CA LYS A 221 -10.54 9.67 -23.04
C LYS A 221 -10.57 11.07 -22.44
N TYR A 222 -9.70 11.36 -21.48
CA TYR A 222 -9.68 12.62 -20.72
C TYR A 222 -8.42 13.46 -20.98
N SER A 223 -7.93 13.45 -22.22
CA SER A 223 -6.70 14.13 -22.65
C SER A 223 -6.79 15.67 -22.59
N ALA A 224 -7.99 16.24 -22.53
CA ALA A 224 -8.20 17.69 -22.49
C ALA A 224 -8.25 18.31 -21.07
N GLN A 225 -8.04 17.53 -20.00
CA GLN A 225 -8.06 18.08 -18.64
C GLN A 225 -6.79 18.89 -18.32
N MET A 226 -6.91 19.85 -17.38
CA MET A 226 -5.87 20.84 -17.03
C MET A 226 -4.51 20.27 -16.57
N HIS A 227 -4.43 18.97 -16.27
CA HIS A 227 -3.18 18.26 -15.92
C HIS A 227 -3.08 16.90 -16.60
N ALA A 228 -3.87 16.69 -17.67
CA ALA A 228 -3.94 15.39 -18.34
C ALA A 228 -2.60 14.99 -18.95
N ILE A 229 -2.39 13.68 -19.05
CA ILE A 229 -1.23 13.09 -19.71
C ILE A 229 -1.35 13.31 -21.22
N ASN A 230 -0.26 13.70 -21.88
CA ASN A 230 -0.20 13.81 -23.33
C ASN A 230 0.41 12.53 -23.93
N LEU A 231 -0.43 11.65 -24.49
CA LEU A 231 0.03 10.40 -25.11
C LEU A 231 0.77 10.60 -26.46
N SER A 232 0.87 11.82 -26.96
CA SER A 232 1.72 12.14 -28.11
C SER A 232 3.12 12.61 -27.71
N ASP A 233 3.35 12.84 -26.42
CA ASP A 233 4.67 13.21 -25.90
C ASP A 233 5.62 12.00 -25.92
N PRO A 234 6.82 12.11 -26.53
CA PRO A 234 7.77 11.00 -26.61
C PRO A 234 8.21 10.47 -25.25
N ASP A 235 8.40 11.35 -24.26
CA ASP A 235 8.86 10.93 -22.93
C ASP A 235 7.74 10.16 -22.21
N THR A 236 6.50 10.63 -22.30
CA THR A 236 5.33 9.91 -21.77
C THR A 236 5.19 8.53 -22.42
N LEU A 237 5.31 8.45 -23.76
CA LEU A 237 5.25 7.19 -24.49
C LEU A 237 6.35 6.22 -24.06
N GLN A 238 7.58 6.71 -23.93
CA GLN A 238 8.72 5.92 -23.46
C GLN A 238 8.47 5.32 -22.08
N ARG A 239 7.95 6.12 -21.13
CA ARG A 239 7.59 5.64 -19.78
C ARG A 239 6.53 4.53 -19.82
N HIS A 240 5.52 4.68 -20.67
CA HIS A 240 4.49 3.65 -20.86
C HIS A 240 5.07 2.36 -21.45
N LEU A 241 5.97 2.46 -22.43
CA LEU A 241 6.64 1.31 -23.03
C LEU A 241 7.54 0.59 -22.02
N GLU A 242 8.34 1.31 -21.23
CA GLU A 242 9.17 0.74 -20.18
C GLU A 242 8.33 0.01 -19.13
N THR A 243 7.22 0.60 -18.72
CA THR A 243 6.28 -0.03 -17.77
C THR A 243 5.71 -1.34 -18.34
N ARG A 244 5.35 -1.34 -19.62
CA ARG A 244 4.83 -2.54 -20.31
C ARG A 244 5.90 -3.61 -20.51
N SER A 245 7.12 -3.22 -20.83
CA SER A 245 8.25 -4.14 -20.94
C SER A 245 8.49 -4.85 -19.61
N GLN A 246 8.47 -4.11 -18.50
CA GLN A 246 8.58 -4.72 -17.17
C GLN A 246 7.38 -5.62 -16.85
N GLN A 247 6.16 -5.22 -17.22
CA GLN A 247 4.96 -6.07 -17.09
C GLN A 247 5.15 -7.41 -17.82
N LEU A 248 5.66 -7.39 -19.05
CA LEU A 248 5.95 -8.59 -19.83
C LEU A 248 6.99 -9.48 -19.13
N ASN A 249 8.11 -8.89 -18.67
CA ASN A 249 9.15 -9.62 -17.96
C ASN A 249 8.61 -10.34 -16.71
N VAL A 250 7.87 -9.62 -15.86
CA VAL A 250 7.27 -10.21 -14.65
C VAL A 250 6.21 -11.25 -14.99
N ALA A 251 5.43 -11.06 -16.06
CA ALA A 251 4.46 -12.08 -16.50
C ALA A 251 5.15 -13.39 -16.90
N VAL A 252 6.30 -13.31 -17.58
CA VAL A 252 7.11 -14.48 -17.95
C VAL A 252 7.69 -15.15 -16.71
N GLU A 253 8.29 -14.39 -15.79
CA GLU A 253 8.87 -14.95 -14.55
C GLU A 253 7.82 -15.58 -13.63
N LEU A 254 6.58 -15.08 -13.63
CA LEU A 254 5.46 -15.70 -12.91
C LEU A 254 4.77 -16.84 -13.68
N GLU A 255 5.27 -17.17 -14.88
CA GLU A 255 4.73 -18.19 -15.80
C GLU A 255 3.26 -17.93 -16.18
N LEU A 256 2.90 -16.67 -16.31
CA LEU A 256 1.56 -16.22 -16.70
C LEU A 256 1.49 -16.00 -18.21
N TRP A 257 1.63 -17.07 -18.98
CA TRP A 257 1.73 -17.02 -20.45
C TRP A 257 0.56 -16.28 -21.13
N GLN A 258 -0.66 -16.42 -20.60
CA GLN A 258 -1.82 -15.68 -21.11
C GLN A 258 -1.71 -14.17 -20.87
N GLU A 259 -1.13 -13.75 -19.74
CA GLU A 259 -0.89 -12.32 -19.46
C GLU A 259 0.30 -11.79 -20.25
N ALA A 260 1.34 -12.60 -20.44
CA ALA A 260 2.47 -12.24 -21.31
C ALA A 260 1.96 -11.94 -22.74
N PHE A 261 1.13 -12.83 -23.29
CA PHE A 261 0.52 -12.63 -24.61
C PHE A 261 -0.39 -11.38 -24.67
N ARG A 262 -1.16 -11.09 -23.61
CA ARG A 262 -1.98 -9.88 -23.54
C ARG A 262 -1.14 -8.60 -23.46
N SER A 263 -0.02 -8.66 -22.76
CA SER A 263 0.88 -7.52 -22.54
C SER A 263 1.68 -7.16 -23.80
N ASP A 264 1.99 -8.14 -24.63
CA ASP A 264 2.71 -7.97 -25.91
C ASP A 264 1.83 -7.31 -26.99
N ARG A 265 0.52 -7.55 -26.96
CA ARG A 265 -0.41 -7.15 -28.04
C ARG A 265 -0.99 -5.73 -27.89
N GLU A 266 -0.90 -5.13 -26.71
CA GLU A 266 -1.52 -3.85 -26.35
C GLU A 266 -0.53 -2.70 -26.26
#